data_AF-D8FE17-F1
#
_entry.id   AF-D8FE17-F1
#
_cell.length_a   1.000
_cell.length_b   1.000
_cell.length_c   1.000
_cell.angle_alpha   90.00
_cell.angle_beta   90.00
_cell.angle_gamma   90.00
#
_symmetry.space_group_name_H-M   'P 1'
#
loop_
_entity.id
_entity.type
_entity.pdbx_description
1 polymer ?
#
loop_
_entity_poly.entity_id
_entity_poly.type
_entity_poly.pdbx_seq_one_letter_code
_entity_poly.pdbx_strand_id
1 'polypeptide(L)'
;MKKKIGTVLDEGLLLRAKQVALAERQALSQLLENALRMYLESLEKRKNGRRKDVVETSRGAMKTSREDLKAIMEEEGVYETE
;
A
#
# COMPACT_ATOMS: atom_id res chain seq x y z
N MET A 1 -1.76 13.78 -21.77
CA MET A 1 -0.59 14.54 -22.28
C MET A 1 0.61 14.24 -21.39
N LYS A 2 1.80 14.00 -21.95
CA LYS A 2 3.02 13.70 -21.15
C LYS A 2 3.83 14.97 -20.90
N LYS A 3 4.38 15.13 -19.70
CA LYS A 3 5.30 16.23 -19.33
C LYS A 3 6.73 15.69 -19.24
N LYS A 4 7.71 16.45 -19.73
CA LYS A 4 9.13 16.10 -19.59
C LYS A 4 9.62 16.60 -18.22
N ILE A 5 10.41 15.78 -17.56
CA ILE A 5 10.97 16.05 -16.23
C ILE A 5 12.46 15.71 -16.30
N GLY A 6 13.32 16.63 -15.88
CA GLY A 6 14.73 16.34 -15.62
C GLY A 6 14.89 15.81 -14.21
N THR A 7 15.71 14.77 -14.02
CA THR A 7 16.02 14.21 -12.71
C THR A 7 17.45 13.74 -12.67
N VAL A 8 18.02 13.69 -11.46
CA VAL A 8 19.33 13.06 -11.21
C VAL A 8 19.09 11.58 -10.91
N LEU A 9 19.91 10.72 -11.50
CA LEU A 9 19.89 9.27 -11.31
C LEU A 9 21.32 8.79 -11.14
N ASP A 10 21.49 7.77 -10.30
CA ASP A 10 22.73 7.03 -10.22
C ASP A 10 23.09 6.41 -11.59
N GLU A 11 24.37 6.46 -11.96
CA GLU A 11 24.84 6.00 -13.27
C GLU A 11 24.70 4.48 -13.42
N GLY A 12 25.01 3.73 -12.38
CA GLY A 12 24.86 2.27 -12.36
C GLY A 12 23.40 1.85 -12.50
N LEU A 13 22.50 2.56 -11.82
CA LEU A 13 21.06 2.36 -11.94
C LEU A 13 20.56 2.68 -13.36
N LEU A 14 21.01 3.80 -13.95
CA LEU A 14 20.64 4.17 -15.33
C LEU A 14 21.11 3.12 -16.34
N LEU A 15 22.33 2.61 -16.18
CA LEU A 15 22.87 1.56 -17.05
C LEU A 15 22.03 0.29 -16.98
N ARG A 16 21.69 -0.18 -15.77
CA ARG A 16 20.83 -1.36 -15.58
C ARG A 16 19.45 -1.13 -16.17
N ALA A 17 18.84 0.04 -15.97
CA ALA A 17 17.54 0.37 -16.55
C ALA A 17 17.57 0.31 -18.09
N LYS A 18 18.65 0.79 -18.73
CA LYS A 18 18.83 0.66 -20.19
C LYS A 18 18.96 -0.79 -20.64
N GLN A 19 19.71 -1.61 -19.92
CA GLN A 19 19.85 -3.04 -20.23
C GLN A 19 18.49 -3.76 -20.16
N VAL A 20 17.70 -3.50 -19.12
CA VAL A 20 16.35 -4.08 -18.99
C VAL A 20 15.43 -3.58 -20.10
N ALA A 21 15.45 -2.28 -20.41
CA ALA A 21 14.64 -1.72 -21.49
C ALA A 21 14.96 -2.40 -22.85
N LEU A 22 16.25 -2.65 -23.11
CA LEU A 22 16.70 -3.36 -24.31
C LEU A 22 16.23 -4.82 -24.32
N ALA A 23 16.39 -5.55 -23.21
CA ALA A 23 15.99 -6.94 -23.09
C ALA A 23 14.48 -7.13 -23.30
N GLU A 24 13.69 -6.23 -22.72
CA GLU A 24 12.22 -6.22 -22.82
C GLU A 24 11.71 -5.55 -24.11
N ARG A 25 12.60 -5.13 -25.01
CA ARG A 25 12.29 -4.43 -26.29
C ARG A 25 11.33 -3.24 -26.11
N GLN A 26 11.49 -2.50 -25.03
CA GLN A 26 10.67 -1.33 -24.71
C GLN A 26 11.49 -0.06 -24.60
N ALA A 27 10.86 1.10 -24.80
CA ALA A 27 11.51 2.39 -24.60
C ALA A 27 11.86 2.61 -23.13
N LEU A 28 13.04 3.18 -22.84
CA LEU A 28 13.46 3.50 -21.47
C LEU A 28 12.45 4.40 -20.74
N SER A 29 11.84 5.35 -21.46
CA SER A 29 10.79 6.22 -20.92
C SER A 29 9.55 5.43 -20.47
N GLN A 30 9.15 4.40 -21.21
CA GLN A 30 8.03 3.54 -20.85
C GLN A 30 8.35 2.69 -19.63
N LEU A 31 9.58 2.15 -19.56
CA LEU A 31 10.05 1.40 -18.40
C LEU A 31 10.03 2.24 -17.13
N LEU A 32 10.53 3.48 -17.20
CA LEU A 32 10.51 4.41 -16.06
C LEU A 32 9.08 4.79 -15.65
N GLU A 33 8.20 5.03 -16.62
CA GLU A 33 6.78 5.32 -16.35
C GLU A 33 6.09 4.14 -15.64
N ASN A 34 6.33 2.92 -16.11
CA ASN A 34 5.79 1.70 -15.50
C ASN A 34 6.31 1.49 -14.08
N ALA A 35 7.61 1.65 -13.86
CA ALA A 35 8.22 1.52 -12.53
C ALA A 35 7.63 2.54 -11.54
N LEU A 36 7.44 3.80 -11.97
CA LEU A 36 6.81 4.82 -11.14
C LEU A 36 5.34 4.50 -10.83
N ARG A 37 4.57 4.04 -11.81
CA ARG A 37 3.18 3.61 -11.60
C ARG A 37 3.11 2.49 -10.55
N MET A 38 3.91 1.43 -10.74
CA MET A 38 3.95 0.30 -9.81
C MET A 38 4.37 0.74 -8.40
N TYR A 39 5.34 1.64 -8.28
CA TYR A 39 5.78 2.18 -7.00
C TYR A 39 4.66 2.94 -6.29
N LEU A 40 3.96 3.84 -6.99
CA LEU A 40 2.85 4.62 -6.44
C LEU A 40 1.67 3.72 -6.03
N GLU A 41 1.30 2.76 -6.88
CA GLU A 41 0.26 1.77 -6.55
C GLU A 41 0.62 0.96 -5.30
N SER A 42 1.90 0.57 -5.15
CA SER A 42 2.37 -0.14 -3.95
C SER A 42 2.26 0.71 -2.68
N LEU A 43 2.43 2.03 -2.78
CA LEU A 43 2.29 2.96 -1.66
C LEU A 43 0.82 3.13 -1.28
N GLU A 44 -0.07 3.27 -2.27
CA GLU A 44 -1.51 3.36 -2.05
C GLU A 44 -2.07 2.09 -1.39
N LYS A 45 -1.66 0.92 -1.88
CA LYS A 45 -2.03 -0.37 -1.26
C LYS A 45 -1.58 -0.46 0.19
N ARG A 46 -0.36 -0.05 0.51
CA ARG A 46 0.13 -0.02 1.90
C ARG A 46 -0.66 0.94 2.78
N LYS A 47 -1.03 2.11 2.26
CA LYS A 47 -1.81 3.12 2.99
C LYS A 47 -3.25 2.65 3.24
N ASN A 48 -3.87 2.01 2.25
CA ASN A 48 -5.25 1.52 2.34
C ASN A 48 -5.34 0.20 3.12
N GLY A 49 -4.32 -0.67 3.04
CA GLY A 49 -4.22 -1.90 3.82
C GLY A 49 -4.21 -1.64 5.32
N ARG A 50 -3.46 -0.63 5.80
CA ARG A 50 -3.44 -0.24 7.22
C ARG A 50 -4.78 0.23 7.79
N ARG A 51 -5.71 0.73 6.95
CA ARG A 51 -7.05 1.11 7.38
C ARG A 51 -8.06 -0.04 7.36
N LYS A 52 -7.83 -1.07 6.54
CA LYS A 52 -8.71 -2.24 6.43
C LYS A 52 -8.29 -3.40 7.32
N ASP A 53 -6.99 -3.58 7.55
CA ASP A 53 -6.47 -4.72 8.31
C ASP A 53 -6.97 -4.73 9.74
N VAL A 54 -6.99 -3.61 10.47
CA VAL A 54 -7.43 -3.65 11.88
C VAL A 54 -8.89 -4.12 12.00
N VAL A 55 -9.75 -3.76 11.06
CA VAL A 55 -11.19 -4.11 11.08
C VAL A 55 -11.45 -5.51 10.50
N GLU A 56 -10.71 -5.94 9.48
CA GLU A 56 -10.86 -7.29 8.90
C GLU A 56 -10.17 -8.37 9.76
N THR A 57 -9.03 -8.06 10.39
CA THR A 57 -8.31 -9.00 11.28
C THR A 57 -9.03 -9.15 12.63
N SER A 58 -9.86 -8.18 13.04
CA SER A 58 -10.73 -8.29 14.21
C SER A 58 -12.05 -9.03 13.93
N ARG A 59 -12.29 -9.53 12.71
CA ARG A 59 -13.41 -10.48 12.44
C ARG A 59 -13.06 -11.87 12.95
N GLY A 60 -12.63 -11.97 14.20
CA GLY A 60 -12.51 -13.22 14.92
C GLY A 60 -13.90 -13.76 15.25
N ALA A 61 -14.33 -14.78 14.48
CA ALA A 61 -15.23 -15.89 14.84
C ALA A 61 -16.54 -15.69 15.66
N MET A 62 -16.97 -14.48 16.01
CA MET A 62 -18.26 -14.24 16.68
C MET A 62 -19.18 -13.36 15.82
N LYS A 63 -20.36 -13.90 15.50
CA LYS A 63 -21.49 -13.14 14.95
C LYS A 63 -22.20 -12.42 16.10
N THR A 64 -21.59 -11.35 16.61
CA THR A 64 -22.23 -10.49 17.62
C THR A 64 -22.72 -9.23 16.92
N SER A 65 -23.95 -8.80 17.23
CA SER A 65 -24.49 -7.55 16.67
C SER A 65 -23.71 -6.35 17.22
N ARG A 66 -23.77 -5.22 16.52
CA ARG A 66 -23.07 -4.00 16.95
C ARG A 66 -23.65 -3.47 18.26
N GLU A 67 -24.96 -3.65 18.44
CA GLU A 67 -25.67 -3.29 19.65
C GLU A 67 -25.18 -4.12 20.84
N ASP A 68 -25.04 -5.43 20.68
CA ASP A 68 -24.61 -6.33 21.75
C ASP A 68 -23.15 -6.08 22.15
N LEU A 69 -22.26 -5.85 21.18
CA LEU A 69 -20.86 -5.52 21.47
C LEU A 69 -20.75 -4.21 22.26
N LYS A 70 -21.58 -3.21 21.91
CA LYS A 70 -21.60 -1.93 22.60
C LYS A 70 -22.08 -2.09 24.04
N ALA A 71 -23.12 -2.90 24.28
CA ALA A 71 -23.61 -3.19 25.61
C ALA A 71 -22.52 -3.84 26.49
N ILE A 72 -21.81 -4.85 25.97
CA ILE A 72 -20.71 -5.52 26.67
C ILE A 72 -19.58 -4.53 27.00
N MET A 73 -19.24 -3.62 26.09
CA MET A 73 -18.22 -2.61 26.33
C MET A 73 -18.64 -1.53 27.33
N GLU A 74 -19.95 -1.37 27.60
CA GLU A 74 -20.48 -0.39 28.54
C GLU A 74 -20.78 -1.01 29.93
N GLU A 75 -20.54 -2.32 30.12
CA GLU A 75 -20.66 -2.99 31.42
C GLU A 75 -19.55 -2.54 32.41
N GLU A 76 -19.94 -2.26 33.66
CA GLU A 76 -19.01 -1.90 34.73
C GLU A 76 -18.04 -3.05 35.02
N GLY A 77 -16.74 -2.74 35.06
CA GLY A 77 -15.66 -3.71 35.32
C GLY A 77 -14.83 -4.13 34.09
N VAL A 78 -15.20 -3.74 32.86
CA VAL A 78 -14.39 -4.06 31.65
C VAL A 78 -13.14 -3.19 31.52
N TYR A 79 -13.18 -1.96 32.05
CA TYR A 79 -12.06 -1.01 32.03
C TYR A 79 -11.48 -0.71 33.42
N GLU A 80 -12.00 -1.34 34.46
CA GLU A 80 -11.47 -1.17 35.82
C GLU A 80 -10.35 -2.18 36.02
N THR A 81 -9.12 -1.78 35.69
CA THR A 81 -7.89 -2.49 36.08
C THR A 81 -7.71 -2.41 37.59
N GLU A 82 -7.67 -3.55 38.27
CA GLU A 82 -6.89 -3.72 39.51
C GLU A 82 -5.38 -3.86 39.18
#